data_AF-A0AAD6T7P3-F1
#
_entry.id   AF-A0AAD6T7P3-F1
#
_cell.length_a   1.000
_cell.length_b   1.000
_cell.length_c   1.000
_cell.angle_alpha   90.00
_cell.angle_beta   90.00
_cell.angle_gamma   90.00
#
_symmetry.space_group_name_H-M   'P 1'
#
loop_
_entity.id
_entity.type
_entity.pdbx_description
1 polymer ?
#
loop_
_entity_poly.entity_id
_entity_poly.type
_entity_poly.pdbx_seq_one_letter_code
_entity_poly.pdbx_strand_id
1 'polypeptide(L)'
;MPPPEGPQWEFFHKGPLKNKSQHEAYCLGCIRHHRQVQNPPNDTDAALKARLETLPYNDAGFAQARAAMGGHVRGEKSAMIAHIIGSNPCPYTSAKAKKTATTLKNKGKAAAAASDSEEDEEPNPKRRKLFQAVEKVMKQPELVVYRGANIPFSKAEIERVREQFLRATFMHYLAGTGDFASWNQHKASFQDLHVSCGIISAFGPDEPHLMWEQMKTCKDVSELAGFAIMLLDLVVNQASNERSFSDLKIKKTALRNHLGTKKLEKMSKVVR
;
A
#
# COMPACT_ATOMS: atom_id res chain seq x y z
N MET A 1 -3.62 26.29 25.67
CA MET A 1 -3.04 27.01 24.51
C MET A 1 -2.19 26.02 23.72
N PRO A 2 -2.26 26.01 22.38
CA PRO A 2 -1.37 25.17 21.59
C PRO A 2 0.09 25.60 21.83
N PRO A 3 1.05 24.65 21.90
CA PRO A 3 2.46 24.97 22.06
C PRO A 3 2.95 25.85 20.91
N PRO A 4 3.90 26.77 21.16
CA PRO A 4 4.44 27.63 20.12
C PRO A 4 5.05 26.78 19.00
N GLU A 5 4.85 27.22 17.77
CA GLU A 5 5.37 26.53 16.60
C GLU A 5 6.91 26.58 16.60
N GLY A 6 7.54 25.46 16.24
CA GLY A 6 9.00 25.41 16.13
C GLY A 6 9.53 26.27 14.97
N PRO A 7 10.79 26.73 15.02
CA PRO A 7 11.36 27.65 14.04
C PRO A 7 11.43 27.07 12.62
N GLN A 8 11.33 25.75 12.45
CA GLN A 8 11.22 25.12 11.14
C GLN A 8 9.97 25.57 10.35
N TRP A 9 8.89 25.99 11.03
CA TRP A 9 7.65 26.46 10.39
C TRP A 9 7.78 27.80 9.67
N GLU A 10 8.92 28.51 9.80
CA GLU A 10 9.24 29.65 8.94
C GLU A 10 9.37 29.25 7.47
N PHE A 11 9.75 28.00 7.18
CA PHE A 11 10.04 27.51 5.83
C PHE A 11 8.93 26.63 5.24
N PHE A 12 7.83 26.48 5.97
CA PHE A 12 6.70 25.67 5.57
C PHE A 12 5.39 26.45 5.73
N HIS A 13 4.47 26.22 4.81
CA HIS A 13 3.08 26.62 4.95
C HIS A 13 2.29 25.52 5.66
N LYS A 14 1.46 25.91 6.63
CA LYS A 14 0.68 25.02 7.48
C LYS A 14 -0.64 24.68 6.82
N GLY A 15 -0.81 23.40 6.52
CA GLY A 15 -2.01 22.84 5.92
C GLY A 15 -3.08 22.42 6.94
N PRO A 16 -4.13 21.75 6.45
CA PRO A 16 -5.21 21.23 7.25
C PRO A 16 -4.69 20.16 8.21
N LEU A 17 -5.52 19.91 9.22
CA LEU A 17 -5.25 18.90 10.22
C LEU A 17 -5.53 17.51 9.61
N LYS A 18 -4.53 16.62 9.57
CA LYS A 18 -4.68 15.27 9.01
C LYS A 18 -5.13 14.25 10.06
N ASN A 19 -4.71 14.44 11.31
CA ASN A 19 -5.14 13.64 12.46
C ASN A 19 -5.29 14.57 13.68
N LYS A 20 -5.61 14.05 14.87
CA LYS A 20 -5.90 14.89 16.05
C LYS A 20 -4.78 15.88 16.45
N SER A 21 -3.54 15.70 15.99
CA SER A 21 -2.38 16.50 16.44
C SER A 21 -1.41 16.96 15.35
N GLN A 22 -1.52 16.45 14.12
CA GLN A 22 -0.56 16.70 13.05
C GLN A 22 -1.20 17.44 11.88
N HIS A 23 -0.59 18.56 11.53
CA HIS A 23 -0.89 19.32 10.32
C HIS A 23 -0.12 18.78 9.14
N GLU A 24 -0.64 18.99 7.94
CA GLU A 24 0.14 18.90 6.71
C GLU A 24 1.14 20.07 6.64
N ALA A 25 2.34 19.84 6.13
CA ALA A 25 3.36 20.87 5.94
C ALA A 25 3.80 20.92 4.48
N TYR A 26 3.74 22.10 3.89
CA TYR A 26 4.13 22.34 2.50
C TYR A 26 5.40 23.18 2.44
N CYS A 27 6.44 22.67 1.76
CA CYS A 27 7.70 23.39 1.64
C CYS A 27 7.53 24.65 0.78
N LEU A 28 7.84 25.82 1.33
CA LEU A 28 7.73 27.09 0.61
C LEU A 28 8.66 27.17 -0.60
N GLY A 29 9.84 26.54 -0.52
CA GLY A 29 10.79 26.46 -1.63
C GLY A 29 10.22 25.69 -2.83
N CYS A 30 9.58 24.54 -2.57
CA CYS A 30 8.91 23.78 -3.61
C CYS A 30 7.72 24.54 -4.20
N ILE A 31 6.88 25.18 -3.36
CA ILE A 31 5.76 25.99 -3.83
C ILE A 31 6.25 27.12 -4.73
N ARG A 32 7.31 27.84 -4.33
CA ARG A 32 7.91 28.91 -5.14
C ARG A 32 8.34 28.37 -6.50
N HIS A 33 9.11 27.28 -6.52
CA HIS A 33 9.63 26.71 -7.76
C HIS A 33 8.50 26.34 -8.73
N HIS A 34 7.49 25.60 -8.26
CA HIS A 34 6.38 25.18 -9.12
C HIS A 34 5.44 26.33 -9.52
N ARG A 35 5.33 27.40 -8.71
CA ARG A 35 4.61 28.63 -9.09
C ARG A 35 5.39 29.50 -10.08
N GLN A 36 6.72 29.58 -9.96
CA GLN A 36 7.57 30.39 -10.84
C GLN A 36 7.57 29.89 -12.29
N VAL A 37 7.34 28.60 -12.51
CA VAL A 37 7.11 28.03 -13.86
C VAL A 37 5.87 28.64 -14.52
N GLN A 38 4.94 29.22 -13.73
CA GLN A 38 3.67 29.74 -14.23
C GLN A 38 3.57 31.27 -14.19
N ASN A 39 4.19 31.92 -13.19
CA ASN A 39 4.26 33.38 -13.06
C ASN A 39 5.47 33.71 -12.16
N PRO A 40 6.43 34.55 -12.56
CA PRO A 40 7.62 34.83 -11.75
C PRO A 40 7.48 36.10 -10.90
N PRO A 41 7.09 36.01 -9.60
CA PRO A 41 7.36 37.07 -8.66
C PRO A 41 8.67 36.78 -7.93
N ASN A 42 9.44 37.84 -7.68
CA ASN A 42 10.68 37.82 -6.91
C ASN A 42 10.39 37.79 -5.38
N ASP A 43 9.42 36.96 -4.97
CA ASP A 43 8.85 36.97 -3.62
C ASP A 43 9.79 36.29 -2.61
N THR A 44 10.06 36.96 -1.49
CA THR A 44 10.76 36.38 -0.32
C THR A 44 9.91 35.28 0.35
N ASP A 45 10.53 34.40 1.16
CA ASP A 45 9.80 33.29 1.84
C ASP A 45 8.65 33.85 2.71
N ALA A 46 8.89 34.99 3.37
CA ALA A 46 7.91 35.67 4.21
C ALA A 46 6.74 36.25 3.41
N ALA A 47 7.02 36.91 2.27
CA ALA A 47 5.98 37.45 1.39
C ALA A 47 5.09 36.33 0.81
N LEU A 48 5.71 35.24 0.37
CA LEU A 48 4.98 34.07 -0.14
C LEU A 48 4.10 33.46 0.95
N LYS A 49 4.62 33.32 2.19
CA LYS A 49 3.86 32.80 3.32
C LYS A 49 2.66 33.68 3.65
N ALA A 50 2.85 35.00 3.77
CA ALA A 50 1.76 35.94 4.05
C ALA A 50 0.67 35.89 2.96
N ARG A 51 1.06 35.76 1.69
CA ARG A 51 0.10 35.62 0.58
C ARG A 51 -0.64 34.28 0.60
N LEU A 52 0.01 33.20 1.04
CA LEU A 52 -0.63 31.89 1.17
C LEU A 52 -1.59 31.83 2.36
N GLU A 53 -1.35 32.61 3.41
CA GLU A 53 -2.25 32.69 4.57
C GLU A 53 -3.56 33.43 4.26
N THR A 54 -3.55 34.36 3.31
CA THR A 54 -4.76 35.08 2.86
C THR A 54 -5.53 34.38 1.75
N LEU A 55 -4.88 33.46 1.03
CA LEU A 55 -5.53 32.71 -0.05
C LEU A 55 -6.42 31.60 0.53
N PRO A 56 -7.63 31.40 -0.04
CA PRO A 56 -8.42 30.23 0.31
C PRO A 56 -7.62 28.96 0.00
N TYR A 57 -7.69 27.97 0.89
CA TYR A 57 -6.93 26.72 0.80
C TYR A 57 -7.10 25.99 -0.55
N ASN A 58 -8.21 26.24 -1.25
CA ASN A 58 -8.55 25.67 -2.56
C ASN A 58 -8.13 26.54 -3.76
N ASP A 59 -7.27 27.53 -3.56
CA ASP A 59 -6.75 28.34 -4.67
C ASP A 59 -6.12 27.44 -5.74
N ALA A 60 -6.51 27.65 -7.00
CA ALA A 60 -6.08 26.80 -8.12
C ALA A 60 -4.54 26.77 -8.24
N GLY A 61 -3.88 27.91 -7.98
CA GLY A 61 -2.42 28.00 -8.00
C GLY A 61 -1.74 27.26 -6.84
N PHE A 62 -2.44 27.05 -5.73
CA PHE A 62 -1.95 26.21 -4.64
C PHE A 62 -2.21 24.73 -4.89
N ALA A 63 -3.40 24.37 -5.40
CA ALA A 63 -3.75 23.00 -5.77
C ALA A 63 -2.81 22.44 -6.85
N GLN A 64 -2.46 23.24 -7.85
CA GLN A 64 -1.55 22.83 -8.91
C GLN A 64 -0.11 22.66 -8.40
N ALA A 65 0.37 23.55 -7.53
CA ALA A 65 1.66 23.38 -6.87
C ALA A 65 1.67 22.11 -6.02
N ARG A 66 0.59 21.78 -5.30
CA ARG A 66 0.47 20.52 -4.54
C ARG A 66 0.54 19.29 -5.43
N ALA A 67 -0.15 19.30 -6.57
CA ALA A 67 -0.11 18.21 -7.52
C ALA A 67 1.31 18.01 -8.10
N ALA A 68 2.00 19.10 -8.42
CA ALA A 68 3.34 19.06 -9.01
C ALA A 68 4.45 18.63 -8.02
N MET A 69 4.31 18.94 -6.73
CA MET A 69 5.28 18.58 -5.68
C MET A 69 5.30 17.08 -5.34
N GLY A 70 4.36 16.28 -5.85
CA GLY A 70 4.25 14.85 -5.54
C GLY A 70 3.83 14.56 -4.09
N GLY A 71 3.44 15.57 -3.29
CA GLY A 71 2.89 15.36 -1.95
C GLY A 71 3.17 16.48 -0.94
N HIS A 72 2.78 16.22 0.31
CA HIS A 72 3.05 17.05 1.50
C HIS A 72 3.99 16.32 2.46
N VAL A 73 4.67 17.08 3.32
CA VAL A 73 5.43 16.53 4.45
C VAL A 73 4.52 16.45 5.66
N ARG A 74 4.72 15.46 6.54
CA ARG A 74 4.06 15.47 7.86
C ARG A 74 4.56 16.68 8.65
N GLY A 75 3.68 17.44 9.29
CA GLY A 75 4.03 18.60 10.14
C GLY A 75 4.76 18.26 11.44
N GLU A 76 5.41 17.10 11.49
CA GLU A 76 6.28 16.68 12.58
C GLU A 76 7.68 17.27 12.36
N LYS A 77 8.30 17.75 13.45
CA LYS A 77 9.64 18.36 13.41
C LYS A 77 10.68 17.47 12.72
N SER A 78 10.68 16.16 12.99
CA SER A 78 11.60 15.19 12.41
C SER A 78 11.44 15.08 10.88
N ALA A 79 10.21 14.96 10.40
CA ALA A 79 9.86 14.86 8.99
C ALA A 79 10.19 16.14 8.21
N MET A 80 9.91 17.31 8.79
CA MET A 80 10.28 18.60 8.19
C MET A 80 11.80 18.76 8.05
N ILE A 81 12.56 18.38 9.08
CA ILE A 81 14.03 18.40 9.04
C ILE A 81 14.57 17.39 8.02
N ALA A 82 13.99 16.19 7.96
CA ALA A 82 14.36 15.16 7.00
C ALA A 82 14.08 15.59 5.55
N HIS A 83 13.03 16.35 5.29
CA HIS A 83 12.77 16.92 3.98
C HIS A 83 13.83 17.96 3.57
N ILE A 84 14.34 18.78 4.51
CA ILE A 84 15.34 19.82 4.22
C ILE A 84 16.75 19.21 4.03
N ILE A 85 17.19 18.29 4.90
CA ILE A 85 18.58 17.80 4.96
C ILE A 85 18.71 16.26 5.12
N GLY A 86 17.65 15.50 4.85
CA GLY A 86 17.67 14.04 4.94
C GLY A 86 18.31 13.36 3.72
N SER A 87 18.01 12.07 3.53
CA SER A 87 18.58 11.27 2.43
C SER A 87 18.18 11.78 1.04
N ASN A 88 16.97 12.31 0.92
CA ASN A 88 16.45 12.96 -0.29
C ASN A 88 16.13 14.43 0.03
N PRO A 89 17.15 15.31 0.13
CA PRO A 89 16.94 16.69 0.53
C PRO A 89 16.23 17.46 -0.58
N CYS A 90 15.33 18.36 -0.19
CA CYS A 90 14.61 19.19 -1.14
C CYS A 90 15.57 20.14 -1.88
N PRO A 91 15.61 20.10 -3.23
CA PRO A 91 16.56 20.88 -4.03
C PRO A 91 16.28 22.40 -3.96
N TYR A 92 15.03 22.78 -3.72
CA TYR A 92 14.56 24.17 -3.72
C TYR A 92 14.64 24.84 -2.35
N THR A 93 15.24 24.17 -1.36
CA THR A 93 15.31 24.67 0.00
C THR A 93 16.32 25.81 0.14
N SER A 94 15.91 26.93 0.74
CA SER A 94 16.80 28.08 0.95
C SER A 94 17.97 27.76 1.87
N ALA A 95 19.10 28.47 1.71
CA ALA A 95 20.28 28.28 2.55
C ALA A 95 19.98 28.55 4.04
N LYS A 96 19.07 29.49 4.33
CA LYS A 96 18.58 29.78 5.69
C LYS A 96 17.89 28.56 6.29
N ALA A 97 16.99 27.93 5.54
CA ALA A 97 16.29 26.71 5.97
C ALA A 97 17.26 25.56 6.27
N LYS A 98 18.27 25.35 5.42
CA LYS A 98 19.31 24.34 5.65
C LYS A 98 20.07 24.57 6.96
N LYS A 99 20.50 25.81 7.24
CA LYS A 99 21.19 26.18 8.50
C LYS A 99 20.31 25.98 9.74
N THR A 100 19.03 26.34 9.65
CA THR A 100 18.08 26.13 10.77
C THR A 100 17.87 24.63 11.03
N ALA A 101 17.70 23.83 9.98
CA ALA A 101 17.51 22.39 10.10
C ALA A 101 18.73 21.67 10.68
N THR A 102 19.96 22.03 10.28
CA THR A 102 21.19 21.45 10.85
C THR A 102 21.32 21.78 12.33
N THR A 103 20.99 23.02 12.72
CA THR A 103 21.00 23.45 14.13
C THR A 103 20.00 22.65 14.95
N LEU A 104 18.78 22.45 14.45
CA LEU A 104 17.75 21.66 15.14
C LEU A 104 18.11 20.17 15.24
N LYS A 105 18.74 19.61 14.19
CA LYS A 105 19.21 18.21 14.18
C LYS A 105 20.31 17.98 15.21
N ASN A 106 21.25 18.92 15.33
CA ASN A 106 22.37 18.81 16.28
C ASN A 106 21.93 19.05 17.73
N LYS A 107 21.00 19.99 17.98
CA LYS A 107 20.42 20.21 19.32
C LYS A 107 19.72 18.97 19.87
N GLY A 108 19.04 18.18 19.02
CA GLY A 108 18.43 16.92 19.44
C GLY A 108 19.45 15.86 19.88
N LYS A 109 20.63 15.83 19.26
CA LYS A 109 21.71 14.90 19.64
C LYS A 109 22.41 15.30 20.95
N ALA A 110 22.64 16.60 21.16
CA ALA A 110 23.27 17.09 22.38
C ALA A 110 22.41 16.85 23.63
N ALA A 111 21.08 17.00 23.53
CA ALA A 111 20.16 16.72 24.64
C ALA A 111 20.10 15.22 24.99
N ALA A 112 20.25 14.32 24.02
CA ALA A 112 20.27 12.88 24.27
C ALA A 112 21.58 12.40 24.94
N ALA A 113 22.69 13.11 24.72
CA ALA A 113 23.99 12.80 25.34
C ALA A 113 24.13 13.35 26.78
N ALA A 114 23.25 14.26 27.21
CA ALA A 114 23.27 14.87 28.54
C ALA A 114 22.32 14.20 29.56
N SER A 115 21.64 13.11 29.16
CA SER A 115 20.70 12.36 30.01
C SER A 115 21.29 11.03 30.54
N ASP A 116 22.59 10.80 30.35
CA ASP A 116 23.30 9.58 30.77
C ASP A 116 24.59 9.94 31.52
N SER A 117 24.50 10.96 32.39
CA SER A 117 25.49 11.23 33.41
C SER A 117 24.93 10.77 34.76
N GLU A 118 24.84 9.46 34.92
CA GLU A 118 24.84 8.83 36.24
C GLU A 118 26.21 9.05 36.91
N GLU A 119 26.14 9.16 38.21
CA GLU A 119 27.13 9.65 39.16
C GLU A 119 28.50 8.96 39.05
N ASP A 120 29.56 9.76 39.20
CA ASP A 120 30.93 9.32 39.42
C ASP A 120 31.02 8.49 40.73
N GLU A 121 30.74 7.19 40.66
CA GLU A 121 31.28 6.21 41.60
C GLU A 121 32.59 5.65 41.05
N GLU A 122 33.66 5.83 41.81
CA GLU A 122 34.99 5.32 41.52
C GLU A 122 34.97 3.83 41.12
N PRO A 123 35.70 3.43 40.06
CA PRO A 123 35.67 2.07 39.56
C PRO A 123 36.39 1.12 40.52
N ASN A 124 35.62 0.47 41.40
CA ASN A 124 36.10 -0.60 42.27
C ASN A 124 36.62 -1.79 41.40
N PRO A 125 37.92 -2.11 41.44
CA PRO A 125 38.56 -3.04 40.50
C PRO A 125 38.09 -4.50 40.63
N LYS A 126 37.29 -4.83 41.66
CA LYS A 126 36.76 -6.18 41.88
C LYS A 126 35.54 -6.51 41.01
N ARG A 127 34.76 -5.53 40.55
CA ARG A 127 33.59 -5.79 39.67
C ARG A 127 33.98 -6.12 38.23
N ARG A 128 35.11 -5.60 37.71
CA ARG A 128 35.57 -5.85 36.33
C ARG A 128 35.87 -7.33 36.04
N LYS A 129 36.28 -8.11 37.04
CA LYS A 129 36.59 -9.54 36.84
C LYS A 129 35.34 -10.43 36.77
N LEU A 130 34.22 -10.03 37.38
CA LEU A 130 32.98 -10.81 37.34
C LEU A 130 32.27 -10.67 35.99
N PHE A 131 32.22 -9.46 35.41
CA PHE A 131 31.60 -9.23 34.10
C PHE A 131 32.34 -9.91 32.95
N GLN A 132 33.68 -9.97 32.99
CA GLN A 132 34.47 -10.70 31.99
C GLN A 132 34.29 -12.23 32.06
N ALA A 133 33.91 -12.77 33.23
CA ALA A 133 33.59 -14.19 33.37
C ALA A 133 32.20 -14.52 32.81
N VAL A 134 31.21 -13.64 33.00
CA VAL A 134 29.84 -13.80 32.46
C VAL A 134 29.82 -13.68 30.94
N GLU A 135 30.61 -12.77 30.36
CA GLU A 135 30.76 -12.63 28.89
C GLU A 135 31.31 -13.89 28.21
N LYS A 136 32.14 -14.67 28.90
CA LYS A 136 32.70 -15.91 28.36
C LYS A 136 31.74 -17.09 28.46
N VAL A 137 30.78 -17.08 29.39
CA VAL A 137 29.83 -18.18 29.61
C VAL A 137 28.52 -17.96 28.83
N MET A 138 28.12 -16.71 28.60
CA MET A 138 26.94 -16.35 27.79
C MET A 138 27.32 -15.85 26.39
N LYS A 139 28.09 -16.64 25.62
CA LYS A 139 28.07 -16.49 24.17
C LYS A 139 26.71 -16.98 23.67
N GLN A 140 25.77 -16.07 23.54
CA GLN A 140 24.50 -16.32 22.88
C GLN A 140 24.81 -16.98 21.53
N PRO A 141 24.29 -18.19 21.23
CA PRO A 141 24.56 -18.83 19.95
C PRO A 141 24.20 -17.84 18.86
N GLU A 142 25.12 -17.62 17.91
CA GLU A 142 24.93 -16.66 16.82
C GLU A 142 23.57 -16.93 16.20
N LEU A 143 22.64 -15.98 16.40
CA LEU A 143 21.34 -16.05 15.78
C LEU A 143 21.61 -16.06 14.28
N VAL A 144 21.32 -17.18 13.63
CA VAL A 144 21.40 -17.28 12.17
C VAL A 144 20.28 -16.41 11.63
N VAL A 145 20.60 -15.14 11.36
CA VAL A 145 19.68 -14.21 10.74
C VAL A 145 19.61 -14.57 9.26
N TYR A 146 18.61 -15.38 8.91
CA TYR A 146 18.27 -15.61 7.52
C TYR A 146 17.76 -14.29 6.92
N ARG A 147 18.53 -13.70 6.00
CA ARG A 147 18.03 -12.64 5.13
C ARG A 147 16.82 -13.21 4.38
N GLY A 148 15.74 -12.44 4.20
CA GLY A 148 14.44 -12.96 3.73
C GLY A 148 14.46 -13.82 2.45
N ALA A 149 15.49 -13.74 1.62
CA ALA A 149 15.68 -14.59 0.44
C ALA A 149 16.27 -16.00 0.73
N ASN A 150 16.85 -16.22 1.92
CA ASN A 150 17.55 -17.45 2.31
C ASN A 150 16.76 -18.29 3.34
N ILE A 151 15.49 -17.99 3.59
CA ILE A 151 14.66 -18.83 4.46
C ILE A 151 14.41 -20.13 3.68
N PRO A 152 14.92 -21.29 4.15
CA PRO A 152 14.69 -22.55 3.48
C PRO A 152 13.25 -23.00 3.78
N PHE A 153 12.29 -22.46 3.04
CA PHE A 153 10.92 -22.94 3.10
C PHE A 153 10.89 -24.40 2.67
N SER A 154 10.18 -25.22 3.44
CA SER A 154 9.83 -26.55 2.99
C SER A 154 9.00 -26.43 1.69
N LYS A 155 9.04 -27.47 0.85
CA LYS A 155 8.23 -27.50 -0.38
C LYS A 155 6.74 -27.22 -0.12
N ALA A 156 6.22 -27.71 1.00
CA ALA A 156 4.84 -27.47 1.41
C ALA A 156 4.56 -26.00 1.78
N GLU A 157 5.53 -25.30 2.37
CA GLU A 157 5.38 -23.86 2.68
C GLU A 157 5.50 -23.00 1.43
N ILE A 158 6.38 -23.37 0.49
CA ILE A 158 6.47 -22.69 -0.82
C ILE A 158 5.13 -22.76 -1.53
N GLU A 159 4.48 -23.92 -1.55
CA GLU A 159 3.14 -24.06 -2.16
C GLU A 159 2.08 -23.23 -1.45
N ARG A 160 2.08 -23.16 -0.11
CA ARG A 160 1.16 -22.27 0.62
C ARG A 160 1.38 -20.79 0.31
N VAL A 161 2.63 -20.36 0.23
CA VAL A 161 2.97 -18.96 -0.11
C VAL A 161 2.53 -18.65 -1.54
N ARG A 162 2.77 -19.57 -2.49
CA ARG A 162 2.28 -19.46 -3.87
C ARG A 162 0.76 -19.36 -3.92
N GLU A 163 0.06 -20.21 -3.17
CA GLU A 163 -1.41 -20.18 -3.10
C GLU A 163 -1.94 -18.86 -2.52
N GLN A 164 -1.34 -18.37 -1.43
CA GLN A 164 -1.70 -17.07 -0.86
C GLN A 164 -1.44 -15.91 -1.82
N PHE A 165 -0.29 -15.95 -2.51
CA PHE A 165 0.04 -14.95 -3.53
C PHE A 165 -0.98 -14.97 -4.66
N LEU A 166 -1.29 -16.15 -5.23
CA LEU A 166 -2.30 -16.30 -6.27
C LEU A 166 -3.67 -15.78 -5.85
N ARG A 167 -4.11 -16.07 -4.62
CA ARG A 167 -5.37 -15.53 -4.06
C ARG A 167 -5.34 -14.00 -3.98
N ALA A 168 -4.23 -13.41 -3.51
CA ALA A 168 -4.10 -11.96 -3.42
C ALA A 168 -4.09 -11.29 -4.81
N THR A 169 -3.31 -11.84 -5.74
CA THR A 169 -3.26 -11.36 -7.13
C THR A 169 -4.62 -11.44 -7.80
N PHE A 170 -5.36 -12.53 -7.59
CA PHE A 170 -6.72 -12.70 -8.11
C PHE A 170 -7.69 -11.65 -7.53
N MET A 171 -7.60 -11.36 -6.23
CA MET A 171 -8.42 -10.30 -5.61
C MET A 171 -8.08 -8.92 -6.18
N HIS A 172 -6.80 -8.63 -6.45
CA HIS A 172 -6.39 -7.39 -7.10
C HIS A 172 -6.93 -7.26 -8.52
N TYR A 173 -6.91 -8.36 -9.29
CA TYR A 173 -7.53 -8.42 -10.61
C TYR A 173 -9.04 -8.12 -10.55
N LEU A 174 -9.78 -8.81 -9.67
CA LEU A 174 -11.22 -8.57 -9.50
C LEU A 174 -11.54 -7.13 -9.07
N ALA A 175 -10.72 -6.55 -8.20
CA ALA A 175 -10.88 -5.17 -7.77
C ALA A 175 -10.42 -4.14 -8.81
N GLY A 176 -9.73 -4.56 -9.88
CA GLY A 176 -9.07 -3.66 -10.83
C GLY A 176 -8.06 -2.74 -10.15
N THR A 177 -7.28 -3.26 -9.20
CA THR A 177 -6.28 -2.52 -8.42
C THR A 177 -4.88 -3.09 -8.61
N GLY A 178 -3.86 -2.36 -8.15
CA GLY A 178 -2.46 -2.77 -8.28
C GLY A 178 -2.01 -2.83 -9.73
N ASP A 179 -1.34 -3.92 -10.10
CA ASP A 179 -0.84 -4.14 -11.47
C ASP A 179 -1.96 -4.24 -12.52
N PHE A 180 -3.20 -4.50 -12.08
CA PHE A 180 -4.39 -4.56 -12.94
C PHE A 180 -5.17 -3.23 -12.98
N ALA A 181 -4.65 -2.13 -12.44
CA ALA A 181 -5.36 -0.84 -12.46
C ALA A 181 -5.65 -0.32 -13.88
N SER A 182 -4.76 -0.61 -14.83
CA SER A 182 -4.93 -0.27 -16.25
C SER A 182 -5.90 -1.21 -16.99
N TRP A 183 -6.28 -2.36 -16.40
CA TRP A 183 -7.15 -3.34 -17.06
C TRP A 183 -8.47 -2.73 -17.49
N ASN A 184 -9.07 -1.86 -16.67
CA ASN A 184 -10.32 -1.19 -17.01
C ASN A 184 -10.20 -0.29 -18.25
N GLN A 185 -9.02 0.29 -18.51
CA GLN A 185 -8.76 1.09 -19.70
C GLN A 185 -8.58 0.20 -20.94
N HIS A 186 -7.94 -0.95 -20.78
CA HIS A 186 -7.70 -1.90 -21.87
C HIS A 186 -8.89 -2.82 -22.15
N LYS A 187 -9.87 -2.89 -21.24
CA LYS A 187 -11.03 -3.76 -21.37
C LYS A 187 -11.82 -3.50 -22.64
N ALA A 188 -12.01 -2.22 -23.01
CA ALA A 188 -12.69 -1.83 -24.25
C ALA A 188 -11.90 -2.28 -25.48
N SER A 189 -10.59 -1.98 -25.53
CA SER A 189 -9.73 -2.43 -26.62
C SER A 189 -9.65 -3.96 -26.74
N PHE A 190 -9.64 -4.67 -25.61
CA PHE A 190 -9.67 -6.12 -25.57
C PHE A 190 -10.99 -6.66 -26.13
N GLN A 191 -12.12 -6.11 -25.68
CA GLN A 191 -13.44 -6.46 -26.23
C GLN A 191 -13.51 -6.20 -27.74
N ASP A 192 -13.05 -5.03 -28.20
CA ASP A 192 -13.04 -4.68 -29.62
C ASP A 192 -12.14 -5.61 -30.44
N LEU A 193 -10.95 -5.96 -29.94
CA LEU A 193 -10.04 -6.89 -30.61
C LEU A 193 -10.69 -8.28 -30.73
N HIS A 194 -11.30 -8.77 -29.67
CA HIS A 194 -11.91 -10.09 -29.67
C HIS A 194 -13.26 -10.16 -30.41
N VAL A 195 -14.00 -9.05 -30.48
CA VAL A 195 -15.18 -8.90 -31.35
C VAL A 195 -14.77 -8.82 -32.82
N SER A 196 -13.76 -8.01 -33.16
CA SER A 196 -13.30 -7.84 -34.54
C SER A 196 -12.61 -9.07 -35.12
N CYS A 197 -11.96 -9.91 -34.30
CA CYS A 197 -11.42 -11.20 -34.73
C CYS A 197 -12.48 -12.29 -34.95
N GLY A 198 -13.78 -12.00 -34.76
CA GLY A 198 -14.87 -12.95 -34.97
C GLY A 198 -14.98 -14.06 -33.91
N ILE A 199 -14.09 -14.06 -32.91
CA ILE A 199 -14.08 -15.03 -31.82
C ILE A 199 -15.30 -14.82 -30.92
N ILE A 200 -15.67 -13.55 -30.66
CA ILE A 200 -16.84 -13.22 -29.84
C ILE A 200 -18.13 -13.18 -30.66
N SER A 201 -18.11 -12.83 -31.95
CA SER A 201 -19.34 -12.67 -32.73
C SER A 201 -20.10 -13.97 -33.00
N ALA A 202 -19.42 -15.13 -32.94
CA ALA A 202 -20.05 -16.42 -33.14
C ALA A 202 -20.71 -17.00 -31.88
N PHE A 203 -20.26 -16.58 -30.68
CA PHE A 203 -20.66 -17.19 -29.40
C PHE A 203 -21.26 -16.20 -28.39
N GLY A 204 -21.43 -14.93 -28.78
CA GLY A 204 -21.98 -13.88 -27.94
C GLY A 204 -20.92 -13.23 -27.03
N PRO A 205 -21.12 -11.96 -26.63
CA PRO A 205 -20.18 -11.20 -25.79
C PRO A 205 -19.98 -11.75 -24.37
N ASP A 206 -20.72 -12.80 -23.97
CA ASP A 206 -20.95 -13.16 -22.59
C ASP A 206 -20.41 -14.55 -22.18
N GLU A 207 -19.71 -15.27 -23.07
CA GLU A 207 -19.16 -16.60 -22.75
C GLU A 207 -17.62 -16.61 -22.65
N PRO A 208 -17.04 -16.08 -21.55
CA PRO A 208 -15.59 -16.05 -21.34
C PRO A 208 -14.99 -17.47 -21.28
N HIS A 209 -15.81 -18.49 -21.00
CA HIS A 209 -15.37 -19.88 -20.89
C HIS A 209 -14.81 -20.43 -22.22
N LEU A 210 -15.45 -20.11 -23.36
CA LEU A 210 -15.02 -20.59 -24.69
C LEU A 210 -13.68 -19.98 -25.11
N MET A 211 -13.47 -18.69 -24.80
CA MET A 211 -12.21 -18.01 -25.08
C MET A 211 -11.03 -18.70 -24.39
N TRP A 212 -11.17 -18.98 -23.09
CA TRP A 212 -10.13 -19.69 -22.35
C TRP A 212 -9.98 -21.14 -22.82
N GLU A 213 -11.06 -21.81 -23.23
CA GLU A 213 -10.97 -23.18 -23.76
C GLU A 213 -10.14 -23.22 -25.07
N GLN A 214 -10.30 -22.23 -25.94
CA GLN A 214 -9.47 -22.08 -27.14
C GLN A 214 -8.00 -21.81 -26.81
N MET A 215 -7.71 -21.01 -25.77
CA MET A 215 -6.34 -20.71 -25.34
C MET A 215 -5.60 -21.92 -24.77
N LYS A 216 -6.28 -23.02 -24.41
CA LYS A 216 -5.62 -24.27 -23.98
C LYS A 216 -4.79 -24.92 -25.08
N THR A 217 -5.07 -24.60 -26.35
CA THR A 217 -4.27 -25.06 -27.49
C THR A 217 -2.87 -24.43 -27.53
N CYS A 218 -2.68 -23.28 -26.86
CA CYS A 218 -1.39 -22.62 -26.75
C CYS A 218 -0.61 -23.12 -25.53
N LYS A 219 0.54 -23.76 -25.75
CA LYS A 219 1.36 -24.39 -24.69
C LYS A 219 1.81 -23.41 -23.60
N ASP A 220 2.08 -22.16 -23.98
CA ASP A 220 2.60 -21.16 -23.04
C ASP A 220 1.52 -20.62 -22.10
N VAL A 221 0.24 -20.73 -22.49
CA VAL A 221 -0.90 -20.16 -21.76
C VAL A 221 -1.85 -21.26 -21.25
N SER A 222 -1.60 -22.53 -21.56
CA SER A 222 -2.56 -23.61 -21.27
C SER A 222 -2.85 -23.77 -19.78
N GLU A 223 -1.84 -23.61 -18.92
CA GLU A 223 -2.02 -23.68 -17.46
C GLU A 223 -2.87 -22.51 -16.94
N LEU A 224 -2.60 -21.29 -17.42
CA LEU A 224 -3.37 -20.11 -17.07
C LEU A 224 -4.82 -20.22 -17.56
N ALA A 225 -5.01 -20.70 -18.77
CA ALA A 225 -6.33 -20.92 -19.34
C ALA A 225 -7.14 -21.95 -18.55
N GLY A 226 -6.51 -23.07 -18.16
CA GLY A 226 -7.13 -24.07 -17.30
C GLY A 226 -7.52 -23.50 -15.93
N PHE A 227 -6.66 -22.65 -15.34
CA PHE A 227 -6.96 -21.97 -14.09
C PHE A 227 -8.10 -20.95 -14.22
N ALA A 228 -8.13 -20.17 -15.30
CA ALA A 228 -9.20 -19.21 -15.56
C ALA A 228 -10.56 -19.89 -15.75
N ILE A 229 -10.61 -21.02 -16.47
CA ILE A 229 -11.83 -21.84 -16.58
C ILE A 229 -12.28 -22.34 -15.22
N MET A 230 -11.36 -22.90 -14.43
CA MET A 230 -11.69 -23.36 -13.07
C MET A 230 -12.29 -22.24 -12.22
N LEU A 231 -11.78 -21.01 -12.34
CA LEU A 231 -12.32 -19.84 -11.64
C LEU A 231 -13.70 -19.42 -12.16
N LEU A 232 -13.95 -19.53 -13.46
CA LEU A 232 -15.27 -19.24 -14.04
C LEU A 232 -16.32 -20.30 -13.66
N ASP A 233 -15.89 -21.55 -13.47
CA ASP A 233 -16.72 -22.65 -12.96
C ASP A 233 -17.02 -22.54 -11.47
N LEU A 234 -16.27 -21.72 -10.72
CA LEU A 234 -16.60 -21.44 -9.33
C LEU A 234 -17.87 -20.59 -9.27
N VAL A 235 -18.96 -21.26 -8.92
CA VAL A 235 -20.25 -20.64 -8.67
C VAL A 235 -20.10 -19.64 -7.51
N VAL A 236 -20.06 -18.34 -7.85
CA VAL A 236 -19.88 -17.24 -6.89
C VAL A 236 -21.03 -17.17 -5.88
N ASN A 237 -22.21 -17.66 -6.25
CA ASN A 237 -23.38 -17.63 -5.40
C ASN A 237 -23.77 -19.03 -4.91
N GLN A 238 -23.61 -19.30 -3.61
CA GLN A 238 -24.13 -20.52 -2.97
C GLN A 238 -25.63 -20.71 -3.24
N ALA A 239 -26.36 -19.62 -3.49
CA ALA A 239 -27.77 -19.63 -3.84
C ALA A 239 -28.09 -20.09 -5.28
N SER A 240 -27.09 -20.31 -6.14
CA SER A 240 -27.36 -20.75 -7.53
C SER A 240 -28.14 -22.07 -7.57
N ASN A 241 -27.93 -22.95 -6.58
CA ASN A 241 -28.68 -24.19 -6.42
C ASN A 241 -30.00 -24.04 -5.66
N GLU A 242 -30.37 -22.85 -5.17
CA GLU A 242 -31.60 -22.65 -4.38
C GLU A 242 -32.86 -23.01 -5.15
N ARG A 243 -32.89 -22.76 -6.47
CA ARG A 243 -34.04 -23.15 -7.29
C ARG A 243 -34.24 -24.67 -7.27
N SER A 244 -33.16 -25.44 -7.45
CA SER A 244 -33.20 -26.89 -7.32
C SER A 244 -33.55 -27.33 -5.90
N PHE A 245 -33.05 -26.64 -4.87
CA PHE A 245 -33.40 -26.94 -3.48
C PHE A 245 -34.85 -26.63 -3.13
N SER A 246 -35.46 -25.58 -3.68
CA SER A 246 -36.88 -25.27 -3.50
C SER A 246 -37.76 -26.38 -4.08
N ASP A 247 -37.43 -26.88 -5.26
CA ASP A 247 -38.15 -28.00 -5.88
C ASP A 247 -38.00 -29.30 -5.06
N LEU A 248 -36.80 -29.55 -4.54
CA LEU A 248 -36.53 -30.69 -3.67
C LEU A 248 -37.21 -30.53 -2.30
N LYS A 249 -37.39 -29.31 -1.80
CA LYS A 249 -38.07 -29.04 -0.53
C LYS A 249 -39.52 -29.51 -0.56
N ILE A 250 -40.26 -29.21 -1.63
CA ILE A 250 -41.65 -29.67 -1.79
C ILE A 250 -41.72 -31.21 -1.77
N LYS A 251 -40.79 -31.87 -2.47
CA LYS A 251 -40.69 -33.35 -2.53
C LYS A 251 -40.12 -33.98 -1.25
N LYS A 252 -39.53 -33.19 -0.36
CA LYS A 252 -39.00 -33.62 0.93
C LYS A 252 -39.99 -33.44 2.07
N THR A 253 -40.79 -32.36 2.08
CA THR A 253 -41.61 -32.01 3.27
C THR A 253 -43.11 -32.21 3.07
N ALA A 254 -43.63 -32.16 1.84
CA ALA A 254 -45.06 -32.34 1.63
C ALA A 254 -45.43 -33.81 1.70
N LEU A 255 -46.29 -34.18 2.66
CA LEU A 255 -46.65 -35.58 2.97
C LEU A 255 -47.09 -36.37 1.72
N ARG A 256 -47.87 -35.73 0.85
CA ARG A 256 -48.41 -36.33 -0.39
C ARG A 256 -47.34 -36.60 -1.45
N ASN A 257 -46.23 -35.86 -1.43
CA ASN A 257 -45.18 -35.90 -2.45
C ASN A 257 -43.82 -36.35 -1.87
N HIS A 258 -43.82 -36.88 -0.64
CA HIS A 258 -42.59 -37.20 0.08
C HIS A 258 -41.82 -38.33 -0.61
N LEU A 259 -40.60 -38.03 -1.05
CA LEU A 259 -39.68 -39.01 -1.64
C LEU A 259 -38.61 -39.44 -0.63
N GLY A 260 -38.25 -40.73 -0.65
CA GLY A 260 -37.12 -41.22 0.14
C GLY A 260 -35.77 -40.62 -0.30
N THR A 261 -34.82 -40.54 0.63
CA THR A 261 -33.50 -39.90 0.43
C THR A 261 -32.73 -40.43 -0.77
N LYS A 262 -32.73 -41.76 -1.00
CA LYS A 262 -32.08 -42.37 -2.18
C LYS A 262 -32.64 -41.84 -3.51
N LYS A 263 -33.94 -41.55 -3.58
CA LYS A 263 -34.59 -41.04 -4.79
C LYS A 263 -34.34 -39.54 -4.95
N LEU A 264 -34.33 -38.78 -3.86
CA LEU A 264 -33.93 -37.37 -3.87
C LEU A 264 -32.48 -37.19 -4.32
N GLU A 265 -31.56 -38.03 -3.84
CA GLU A 265 -30.15 -38.01 -4.24
C GLU A 265 -29.97 -38.27 -5.74
N LYS A 266 -30.70 -39.24 -6.28
CA LYS A 266 -30.70 -39.52 -7.73
C LYS A 266 -31.25 -38.34 -8.54
N MET A 267 -32.21 -37.59 -7.99
CA MET A 267 -32.79 -36.40 -8.64
C MET A 267 -31.93 -35.14 -8.47
N SER A 268 -31.11 -35.06 -7.42
CA SER A 268 -30.24 -33.91 -7.16
C SER A 268 -28.85 -34.05 -7.80
N LYS A 269 -28.54 -35.18 -8.43
CA LYS A 269 -27.29 -35.35 -9.19
C LYS A 269 -27.31 -34.40 -10.39
N VAL A 270 -26.57 -33.31 -10.28
CA VAL A 270 -26.25 -32.44 -11.42
C VAL A 270 -25.37 -33.26 -12.35
N VAL A 271 -25.86 -33.55 -13.55
CA VAL A 271 -25.04 -34.09 -14.63
C VAL A 271 -24.13 -32.93 -15.06
N ARG A 272 -22.86 -33.00 -14.67
CA ARG A 272 -21.82 -32.13 -15.22
C ARG A 272 -21.45 -32.61 -16.61
#